data_AF-A0A835MGU1-F1
#
_entry.id   AF-A0A835MGU1-F1
#
_cell.length_a   1.000
_cell.length_b   1.000
_cell.length_c   1.000
_cell.angle_alpha   90.00
_cell.angle_beta   90.00
_cell.angle_gamma   90.00
#
_symmetry.space_group_name_H-M   'P 1'
#
loop_
_entity.id
_entity.type
_entity.pdbx_description
1 polymer ?
#
loop_
_entity_poly.entity_id
_entity_poly.type
_entity_poly.pdbx_seq_one_letter_code
_entity_poly.pdbx_strand_id
1 'polypeptide(L)'
;MDKWCGEIPLEVKFQNLFRYASIKNGSVEQHWTQEGNVMEWNFHLRRRNFRESEVNLINELKALLAHTVLDDEDESWRWNWTSNGTFSVKSHYDLHGKRRGDAQLPNFPYKIIWKVKLPLRIKFFM
;
A
#
# COMPACT_ATOMS: atom_id res chain seq x y z
N MET A 1 5.76 7.68 -2.95
CA MET A 1 4.56 7.46 -3.78
C MET A 1 4.46 5.98 -4.01
N ASP A 2 3.24 5.44 -3.95
CA ASP A 2 3.01 4.00 -4.02
C ASP A 2 3.15 3.50 -5.46
N LYS A 3 3.97 2.47 -5.65
CA LYS A 3 4.28 1.84 -6.95
C LYS A 3 3.59 0.48 -7.01
N TRP A 4 2.27 0.51 -6.86
CA TRP A 4 1.47 -0.70 -6.75
C TRP A 4 1.36 -1.47 -8.07
N CYS A 5 1.23 -0.76 -9.19
CA CYS A 5 1.08 -1.35 -10.51
C CYS A 5 2.14 -0.81 -11.49
N GLY A 6 3.34 -1.39 -11.41
CA GLY A 6 4.48 -1.03 -12.24
C GLY A 6 5.39 0.04 -11.64
N GLU A 7 6.26 0.62 -12.46
CA GLU A 7 7.34 1.50 -11.99
C GLU A 7 6.92 2.94 -11.68
N ILE A 8 5.78 3.36 -12.22
CA ILE A 8 5.28 4.73 -12.11
C ILE A 8 3.97 4.68 -11.30
N PRO A 9 3.81 5.52 -10.27
CA PRO A 9 2.56 5.61 -9.53
C PRO A 9 1.37 5.88 -10.45
N LEU A 10 0.25 5.20 -10.22
CA LEU A 10 -0.98 5.37 -11.00
C LEU A 10 -1.47 6.83 -10.99
N GLU A 11 -1.27 7.55 -9.89
CA GLU A 11 -1.62 8.98 -9.77
C GLU A 11 -0.83 9.86 -10.77
N VAL A 12 0.41 9.47 -11.08
CA VAL A 12 1.29 10.20 -12.00
C VAL A 12 0.93 9.82 -13.44
N LYS A 13 0.79 8.51 -13.71
CA LYS A 13 0.48 8.01 -15.05
C LYS A 13 -0.91 8.46 -15.52
N PHE A 14 -1.91 8.46 -14.64
CA PHE A 14 -3.31 8.78 -14.94
C PHE A 14 -3.78 10.07 -14.24
N GLN A 15 -2.92 11.10 -14.17
CA GLN A 15 -3.19 12.34 -13.44
C GLN A 15 -4.53 13.01 -13.82
N ASN A 16 -4.88 12.97 -15.11
CA ASN A 16 -6.13 13.53 -15.62
C ASN A 16 -7.36 12.83 -15.02
N LEU A 17 -7.32 11.50 -14.86
CA LEU A 17 -8.40 10.74 -14.24
C LEU A 17 -8.38 10.91 -12.72
N PHE A 18 -7.19 10.84 -12.12
CA PHE A 18 -6.99 10.96 -10.67
C PHE A 18 -7.52 12.28 -10.11
N ARG A 19 -7.46 13.37 -10.87
CA ARG A 19 -8.06 14.66 -10.48
C ARG A 19 -9.55 14.55 -10.14
N TYR A 20 -10.27 13.63 -10.78
CA TYR A 20 -11.71 13.45 -10.61
C TYR A 20 -12.07 12.28 -9.69
N ALA A 21 -11.10 11.53 -9.17
CA ALA A 21 -11.34 10.44 -8.23
C ALA A 21 -11.92 11.00 -6.92
N SER A 22 -12.99 10.38 -6.43
CA SER A 22 -13.59 10.71 -5.13
C SER A 22 -12.78 10.14 -3.98
N ILE A 23 -12.26 8.92 -4.18
CA ILE A 23 -11.39 8.21 -3.25
C ILE A 23 -10.00 8.16 -3.89
N LYS A 24 -9.03 8.86 -3.29
CA LYS A 24 -7.66 9.00 -3.83
C LYS A 24 -6.64 8.04 -3.20
N ASN A 25 -6.85 7.71 -1.93
CA ASN A 25 -5.98 6.86 -1.13
C ASN A 25 -6.79 5.67 -0.60
N GLY A 26 -7.56 5.03 -1.47
CA GLY A 26 -8.39 3.89 -1.11
C GLY A 26 -7.66 2.56 -1.22
N SER A 27 -8.12 1.55 -0.49
CA SER A 27 -7.65 0.18 -0.65
C SER A 27 -8.21 -0.45 -1.94
N VAL A 28 -7.60 -1.55 -2.38
CA VAL A 28 -8.12 -2.37 -3.50
C VAL A 28 -9.57 -2.76 -3.24
N GLU A 29 -9.90 -3.20 -2.03
CA GLU A 29 -11.26 -3.57 -1.62
C GLU A 29 -12.29 -2.45 -1.87
N GLN A 30 -11.96 -1.19 -1.58
CA GLN A 30 -12.87 -0.06 -1.80
C GLN A 30 -13.12 0.25 -3.29
N HIS A 31 -12.18 -0.17 -4.14
CA HIS A 31 -12.20 0.04 -5.58
C HIS A 31 -12.58 -1.24 -6.34
N TRP A 32 -12.80 -2.35 -5.65
CA TRP A 32 -13.15 -3.63 -6.22
C TRP A 32 -14.62 -3.94 -5.90
N THR A 33 -15.43 -4.16 -6.94
CA THR A 33 -16.84 -4.51 -6.78
C THR A 33 -17.08 -5.90 -7.35
N GLN A 34 -17.66 -6.78 -6.52
CA GLN A 34 -18.11 -8.10 -6.93
C GLN A 34 -19.64 -8.15 -6.83
N GLU A 35 -20.31 -8.12 -7.97
CA GLU A 35 -21.77 -8.25 -8.06
C GLU A 35 -22.11 -9.56 -8.77
N GLY A 36 -22.47 -10.57 -7.98
CA GLY A 36 -22.67 -11.93 -8.47
C GLY A 36 -21.38 -12.51 -9.05
N ASN A 37 -21.41 -12.83 -10.35
CA ASN A 37 -20.25 -13.34 -11.11
C ASN A 37 -19.45 -12.24 -11.83
N VAL A 38 -19.85 -10.98 -11.71
CA VAL A 38 -19.16 -9.86 -12.33
C VAL A 38 -18.19 -9.25 -11.33
N MET A 39 -16.91 -9.27 -11.67
CA MET A 39 -15.84 -8.60 -10.92
C MET A 39 -15.39 -7.38 -11.73
N GLU A 40 -15.58 -6.17 -11.19
CA GLU A 40 -15.21 -4.94 -11.89
C GLU A 40 -14.56 -3.91 -10.95
N TRP A 41 -13.61 -3.16 -11.51
CA TRP A 41 -13.02 -1.98 -10.89
C TRP A 41 -13.98 -0.79 -10.86
N ASN A 42 -14.24 -0.25 -9.67
CA ASN A 42 -14.97 0.99 -9.44
C ASN A 42 -14.02 2.13 -9.06
N PHE A 43 -13.81 3.07 -9.99
CA PHE A 43 -12.89 4.20 -9.80
C PHE A 43 -13.51 5.41 -9.08
N HIS A 44 -14.80 5.37 -8.73
CA HIS A 44 -15.49 6.45 -8.00
C HIS A 44 -15.26 7.85 -8.57
N LEU A 45 -15.35 8.00 -9.89
CA LEU A 45 -15.11 9.28 -10.58
C LEU A 45 -16.30 10.23 -10.40
N ARG A 46 -16.05 11.48 -9.98
CA ARG A 46 -17.09 12.48 -9.66
C ARG A 46 -17.93 12.92 -10.87
N ARG A 47 -17.45 12.69 -12.09
CA ARG A 47 -18.12 13.08 -13.33
C ARG A 47 -18.52 11.84 -14.12
N ARG A 48 -19.65 11.95 -14.84
CA ARG A 48 -20.16 10.89 -15.73
C ARG A 48 -19.73 11.06 -17.20
N ASN A 49 -19.40 12.29 -17.62
CA ASN A 49 -19.04 12.58 -19.00
C ASN A 49 -17.52 12.72 -19.14
N PHE A 50 -16.96 11.92 -20.06
CA PHE A 50 -15.53 11.89 -20.39
C PHE A 50 -15.35 12.20 -21.87
N ARG A 51 -14.27 12.90 -22.21
CA ARG A 51 -13.84 13.05 -23.61
C ARG A 51 -13.32 11.70 -24.13
N GLU A 52 -13.33 11.48 -25.45
CA GLU A 52 -12.79 10.25 -26.05
C GLU A 52 -11.35 9.95 -25.60
N SER A 53 -10.50 10.99 -25.50
CA SER A 53 -9.14 10.83 -24.99
C SER A 53 -9.08 10.35 -23.54
N GLU A 54 -10.05 10.73 -22.70
CA GLU A 54 -10.14 10.31 -21.30
C GLU A 54 -10.74 8.91 -21.17
N VAL A 55 -11.68 8.55 -22.05
CA VAL A 55 -12.21 7.18 -22.17
C VAL A 55 -11.09 6.20 -22.54
N ASN A 56 -10.22 6.58 -23.47
CA ASN A 56 -9.04 5.77 -23.82
C ASN A 56 -8.12 5.56 -22.61
N LEU A 57 -7.90 6.61 -21.79
CA LEU A 57 -7.13 6.47 -20.54
C LEU A 57 -7.81 5.55 -19.52
N ILE A 58 -9.14 5.57 -19.43
CA ILE A 58 -9.89 4.65 -18.55
C ILE A 58 -9.72 3.21 -19.03
N ASN A 59 -9.81 2.97 -20.33
CA ASN A 59 -9.62 1.64 -20.91
C ASN A 59 -8.18 1.14 -20.70
N GLU A 60 -7.18 2.01 -20.85
CA GLU A 60 -5.79 1.67 -20.55
C GLU A 60 -5.60 1.34 -19.06
N LEU A 61 -6.21 2.11 -18.15
CA LEU A 61 -6.18 1.82 -16.72
C LEU A 61 -6.84 0.48 -16.40
N LYS A 62 -8.03 0.20 -16.95
CA LYS A 62 -8.71 -1.09 -16.79
C LYS A 62 -7.88 -2.26 -17.31
N ALA A 63 -7.28 -2.10 -18.49
CA ALA A 63 -6.40 -3.13 -19.05
C ALA A 63 -5.19 -3.36 -18.14
N LEU A 64 -4.52 -2.29 -17.68
CA LEU A 64 -3.39 -2.38 -16.78
C LEU A 64 -3.74 -3.16 -15.49
N LEU A 65 -4.90 -2.85 -14.89
CA LEU A 65 -5.38 -3.52 -13.68
C LEU A 65 -5.94 -4.93 -13.91
N ALA A 66 -6.36 -5.26 -15.13
CA ALA A 66 -6.73 -6.63 -15.48
C ALA A 66 -5.50 -7.55 -15.58
N HIS A 67 -4.32 -6.98 -15.89
CA HIS A 67 -3.07 -7.71 -15.93
C HIS A 67 -2.35 -7.73 -14.57
N THR A 68 -2.83 -6.98 -13.57
CA THR A 68 -2.34 -7.13 -12.20
C THR A 68 -2.98 -8.34 -11.56
N VAL A 69 -2.13 -9.27 -11.11
CA VAL A 69 -2.57 -10.38 -10.27
C VAL A 69 -2.89 -9.80 -8.90
N LEU A 70 -4.17 -9.78 -8.55
CA LEU A 70 -4.62 -9.61 -7.17
C LEU A 70 -4.49 -10.98 -6.52
N ASP A 71 -3.41 -11.17 -5.75
CA ASP A 71 -3.30 -12.37 -4.91
C ASP A 71 -4.13 -12.17 -3.65
N ASP A 72 -4.82 -13.22 -3.21
CA ASP A 72 -5.57 -13.26 -1.96
C ASP A 72 -4.67 -13.73 -0.79
N GLU A 73 -3.36 -13.88 -1.05
CA GLU A 73 -2.38 -14.06 0.00
C GLU A 73 -2.42 -12.88 0.97
N ASP A 74 -2.61 -13.20 2.25
CA ASP A 74 -2.48 -12.26 3.38
C ASP A 74 -1.27 -11.35 3.15
N GLU A 75 -1.48 -10.03 3.20
CA GLU A 75 -0.43 -9.02 3.02
C GLU A 75 0.71 -9.26 4.02
N SER A 76 1.68 -10.10 3.65
CA SER A 76 2.79 -10.40 4.51
C SER A 76 3.75 -9.22 4.45
N TRP A 77 3.96 -8.60 5.62
CA TRP A 77 4.86 -7.47 5.76
C TRP A 77 6.29 -7.93 5.43
N ARG A 78 6.75 -7.65 4.21
CA ARG A 78 8.12 -7.98 3.82
C ARG A 78 9.11 -6.94 4.34
N TRP A 79 10.06 -7.41 5.13
CA TRP A 79 11.15 -6.61 5.65
C TRP A 79 12.23 -6.42 4.58
N ASN A 80 12.21 -5.27 3.90
CA ASN A 80 13.11 -4.95 2.78
C ASN A 80 14.61 -4.84 3.15
N TRP A 81 14.95 -4.92 4.44
CA TRP A 81 16.35 -4.82 4.91
C TRP A 81 17.04 -6.17 5.10
N THR A 82 16.32 -7.27 4.87
CA THR A 82 16.90 -8.61 4.79
C THR A 82 16.55 -9.24 3.45
N SER A 83 17.50 -9.97 2.87
CA SER A 83 17.29 -10.67 1.60
C SER A 83 16.19 -11.73 1.64
N ASN A 84 15.85 -12.22 2.84
CA ASN A 84 14.78 -13.19 3.07
C ASN A 84 13.42 -12.53 3.33
N GLY A 85 13.33 -11.20 3.35
CA GLY A 85 12.07 -10.48 3.57
C GLY A 85 11.48 -10.65 4.97
N THR A 86 12.17 -11.29 5.91
CA THR A 86 11.66 -11.54 7.27
C THR A 86 12.25 -10.55 8.27
N PHE A 87 11.40 -9.95 9.09
CA PHE A 87 11.85 -9.13 10.21
C PHE A 87 12.58 -10.01 11.25
N SER A 88 13.73 -9.55 11.72
CA SER A 88 14.37 -10.13 12.89
C SER A 88 14.92 -9.01 13.76
N VAL A 89 14.88 -9.21 15.08
CA VAL A 89 15.48 -8.28 16.05
C VAL A 89 16.96 -8.05 15.72
N LYS A 90 17.67 -9.10 15.32
CA LYS A 90 19.08 -9.04 14.91
C LYS A 90 19.30 -8.12 13.69
N SER A 91 18.56 -8.34 12.60
CA SER A 91 18.70 -7.52 11.38
C SER A 91 18.34 -6.05 11.62
N HIS A 92 17.38 -5.78 12.51
CA HIS A 92 17.05 -4.45 12.94
C HIS A 92 18.21 -3.80 13.72
N TYR A 93 18.77 -4.47 14.72
CA TYR A 93 19.91 -3.94 15.47
C TYR A 93 21.18 -3.81 14.62
N ASP A 94 21.44 -4.71 13.68
CA ASP A 94 22.57 -4.61 12.75
C ASP A 94 22.44 -3.37 11.85
N LEU A 95 21.23 -3.02 11.41
CA LEU A 95 20.94 -1.76 10.71
C LEU A 95 21.24 -0.54 11.60
N HIS A 96 20.83 -0.59 12.87
CA HIS A 96 21.09 0.46 13.85
C HIS A 96 22.57 0.57 14.26
N GLY A 97 23.30 -0.54 14.27
CA GLY A 97 24.71 -0.62 14.64
C GLY A 97 25.65 -0.18 13.52
N LYS A 98 25.37 -0.57 12.27
CA LYS A 98 26.22 -0.25 11.09
C LYS A 98 26.14 1.21 10.64
N ARG A 99 25.04 1.92 10.93
CA ARG A 99 24.86 3.35 10.58
C ARG A 99 25.39 4.34 11.63
N ARG A 100 26.17 3.88 12.61
CA ARG A 100 26.81 4.77 13.61
C ARG A 100 27.93 5.65 13.06
N GLY A 101 28.28 5.51 11.78
CA GLY A 101 29.03 6.52 11.03
C GLY A 101 28.07 7.45 10.27
N ASP A 102 27.95 8.68 10.76
CA ASP A 102 27.45 9.91 10.10
C ASP A 102 25.98 10.10 9.68
N ALA A 103 25.13 9.08 9.50
CA ALA A 103 23.79 9.32 8.98
C ALA A 103 22.70 9.22 10.07
N GLN A 104 22.13 10.37 10.47
CA GLN A 104 20.94 10.48 11.32
C GLN A 104 19.82 9.55 10.81
N LEU A 105 19.62 8.43 11.49
CA LEU A 105 18.47 7.56 11.31
C LEU A 105 17.19 8.32 11.71
N PRO A 106 16.06 8.10 11.02
CA PRO A 106 14.77 8.63 11.46
C PRO A 106 14.51 8.12 12.87
N ASN A 107 14.20 9.06 13.76
CA ASN A 107 14.06 8.87 15.20
C ASN A 107 13.10 7.70 15.49
N PHE A 108 13.63 6.51 15.76
CA PHE A 108 12.80 5.32 15.99
C PHE A 108 11.89 5.62 17.19
N PRO A 109 10.55 5.53 17.05
CA PRO A 109 9.61 6.03 18.05
C PRO A 109 9.49 5.07 19.25
N TYR A 110 10.61 4.65 19.83
CA TYR A 110 10.69 3.78 20.98
C TYR A 110 9.87 4.33 22.15
N LYS A 111 9.79 5.66 22.30
CA LYS A 111 8.96 6.29 23.33
C LYS A 111 7.47 6.05 23.11
N ILE A 112 6.99 5.92 21.88
CA ILE A 112 5.58 5.62 21.59
C ILE A 112 5.32 4.13 21.84
N ILE A 113 6.20 3.24 21.37
CA ILE A 113 6.02 1.79 21.47
C ILE A 113 6.17 1.29 22.92
N TRP A 114 7.18 1.78 23.65
CA TRP A 114 7.55 1.28 24.97
C TRP A 114 7.01 2.11 26.14
N LYS A 115 6.48 3.32 25.90
CA LYS A 115 5.72 4.07 26.93
C LYS A 115 4.21 3.97 26.76
N VAL A 116 3.69 3.01 26.01
CA VAL A 116 2.25 2.74 26.11
C VAL A 116 2.01 2.23 27.54
N LYS A 117 1.28 3.00 28.34
CA LYS A 117 0.76 2.57 29.66
C LYS A 117 -0.37 1.55 29.44
N LEU A 118 -0.07 0.44 28.78
CA LEU A 118 -0.99 -0.68 28.71
C LEU A 118 -0.81 -1.50 29.97
N PRO A 119 -1.89 -1.74 30.74
CA PRO A 119 -1.82 -2.69 31.83
C PRO A 119 -1.43 -4.06 31.25
N LEU A 120 -0.35 -4.65 31.76
CA LEU A 120 0.09 -6.00 31.40
C LEU A 120 -0.99 -7.00 31.83
N ARG A 121 -1.98 -7.26 30.97
CA ARG A 121 -2.91 -8.38 31.18
C ARG A 121 -2.25 -9.67 30.70
N ILE A 122 -1.26 -10.14 31.44
CA ILE A 122 -0.84 -11.53 31.37
C ILE A 122 -1.62 -12.27 32.46
N LYS A 123 -2.71 -12.93 32.09
CA LYS A 123 -3.33 -13.95 32.94
C LYS A 123 -2.80 -15.30 32.49
N PHE A 124 -1.88 -15.87 33.27
CA PHE A 124 -1.61 -17.30 33.24
C PHE A 124 -2.78 -17.99 33.94
N PHE A 125 -3.43 -18.94 33.27
CA PHE A 125 -4.30 -19.91 33.96
C PHE A 125 -3.42 -21.10 34.35
N MET A 126 -3.48 -21.48 35.63
CA MET A 126 -2.90 -22.69 36.20
C MET A 126 -3.96 -23.79 36.24
#